data_AF-A0A7J9NFI4-F1
#
_entry.id   AF-A0A7J9NFI4-F1
#
_cell.length_a   1.000
_cell.length_b   1.000
_cell.length_c   1.000
_cell.angle_alpha   90.00
_cell.angle_beta   90.00
_cell.angle_gamma   90.00
#
_symmetry.space_group_name_H-M   'P 1'
#
loop_
_entity.id
_entity.type
_entity.pdbx_description
1 polymer ?
#
loop_
_entity_poly.entity_id
_entity_poly.type
_entity_poly.pdbx_seq_one_letter_code
_entity_poly.pdbx_strand_id
1 'polypeptide(L)' 'MKKNGLFIIPLQSKVTGSRYSSTWMSLAKENGWHVLLDATALGAKEMEILGLSLFDLDFLICSFFKVFVL' A
#
# COMPACT_ATOMS: atom_id res chain seq x y z
N MET A 1 -19.21 7.53 -17.56
CA MET A 1 -17.75 7.60 -17.77
C MET A 1 -17.08 6.91 -16.58
N LYS A 2 -16.31 5.83 -16.78
CA LYS A 2 -15.44 5.30 -15.71
C LYS A 2 -14.42 6.39 -15.37
N LYS A 3 -14.36 6.81 -14.10
CA LYS A 3 -13.35 7.76 -13.63
C LYS A 3 -12.07 6.97 -13.38
N ASN A 4 -11.15 6.99 -14.35
CA ASN A 4 -9.86 6.30 -14.26
C ASN A 4 -8.88 7.12 -13.39
N GLY A 5 -9.18 7.24 -12.09
CA GLY A 5 -8.27 7.86 -11.12
C GLY A 5 -7.27 6.85 -10.54
N LEU A 6 -6.17 7.35 -9.99
CA LEU A 6 -5.21 6.56 -9.22
C LEU A 6 -5.32 6.96 -7.75
N PHE A 7 -5.70 6.01 -6.90
CA PHE A 7 -5.72 6.17 -5.45
C PHE A 7 -4.43 5.59 -4.88
N ILE A 8 -3.65 6.44 -4.20
CA ILE A 8 -2.40 6.05 -3.55
C ILE A 8 -2.63 6.05 -2.05
N ILE A 9 -2.30 4.95 -1.39
CA ILE A 9 -2.36 4.86 0.07
C ILE A 9 -1.04 4.34 0.63
N PRO A 10 -0.39 5.08 1.54
CA PRO A 10 0.71 4.51 2.31
C PRO A 10 0.17 3.47 3.28
N LEU A 11 0.84 2.33 3.39
CA LEU A 11 0.47 1.32 4.38
C LEU A 11 0.77 1.81 5.81
N GLN A 12 1.82 2.62 5.95
CA GLN A 12 2.25 3.18 7.22
C GLN A 12 2.81 4.60 7.04
N SER A 13 2.47 5.50 7.96
CA SER A 13 3.06 6.84 8.04
C SER A 13 4.54 6.75 8.41
N LYS A 14 5.40 7.40 7.62
CA LYS A 14 6.85 7.52 7.95
C LYS A 14 7.13 8.44 9.14
N VAL A 15 6.18 9.30 9.51
CA VAL A 15 6.34 10.28 10.59
C VAL A 15 5.86 9.70 11.92
N THR A 16 4.69 9.06 11.92
CA THR A 16 4.02 8.61 13.16
C THR A 16 4.03 7.10 13.34
N GLY A 17 4.36 6.32 12.31
CA GLY A 17 4.24 4.86 12.33
C GLY A 17 2.79 4.34 12.30
N SER A 18 1.79 5.22 12.23
CA SER A 18 0.38 4.84 12.16
C SER A 18 0.06 4.10 10.86
N ARG A 19 -0.73 3.04 10.93
CA ARG A 19 -1.21 2.29 9.75
C ARG A 19 -2.57 2.80 9.29
N TYR A 20 -2.80 2.75 7.99
CA TYR A 20 -4.04 3.18 7.38
C TYR A 20 -5.00 2.01 7.14
N SER A 21 -6.30 2.26 7.25
CA SER A 21 -7.32 1.23 7.03
C SER A 21 -7.38 0.79 5.56
N SER A 22 -7.51 -0.51 5.32
CA SER A 22 -7.71 -1.07 4.00
C SER A 22 -9.08 -0.73 3.39
N THR A 23 -10.05 -0.26 4.19
CA THR A 23 -11.39 0.15 3.70
C THR A 23 -11.30 1.22 2.62
N TRP A 24 -10.30 2.10 2.67
CA TRP A 24 -10.08 3.12 1.64
C TRP A 24 -9.75 2.53 0.26
N MET A 25 -9.05 1.39 0.23
CA MET A 25 -8.74 0.68 -1.01
C MET A 25 -10.02 0.12 -1.64
N SER A 26 -10.90 -0.49 -0.82
CA SER A 26 -12.21 -0.98 -1.28
C SER A 26 -13.05 0.15 -1.85
N LEU A 27 -13.13 1.28 -1.16
CA LEU A 27 -13.88 2.45 -1.62
C LEU A 27 -13.36 2.99 -2.96
N ALA A 28 -12.03 3.05 -3.13
CA ALA A 28 -11.42 3.48 -4.38
C ALA A 28 -11.79 2.55 -5.55
N LYS A 29 -11.71 1.22 -5.32
CA LYS A 29 -12.10 0.21 -6.31
C LYS A 29 -13.59 0.28 -6.67
N GLU A 30 -14.47 0.42 -5.69
CA GLU A 30 -15.91 0.61 -5.89
C GLU A 30 -16.22 1.84 -6.75
N ASN A 31 -15.39 2.89 -6.64
CA ASN A 31 -15.48 4.08 -7.48
C ASN A 31 -14.80 3.95 -8.85
N GLY A 32 -14.23 2.78 -9.16
CA GLY A 32 -13.55 2.47 -10.42
C GLY A 32 -12.14 3.04 -10.53
N TRP A 33 -11.50 3.38 -9.41
CA TRP A 33 -10.12 3.88 -9.38
C TRP A 33 -9.13 2.72 -9.29
N HIS A 34 -7.97 2.90 -9.90
CA HIS A 34 -6.82 2.03 -9.67
C HIS A 34 -6.27 2.28 -8.27
N VAL A 35 -5.77 1.23 -7.61
CA VAL A 35 -5.19 1.31 -6.27
C VAL A 35 -3.69 1.01 -6.33
N LEU A 36 -2.91 1.93 -5.78
CA LEU A 36 -1.47 1.78 -5.55
C LEU A 36 -1.20 1.80 -4.04
N LEU A 37 -0.57 0.73 -3.56
CA LEU A 37 -0.11 0.63 -2.18
C LEU A 37 1.33 1.12 -2.05
N ASP A 38 1.58 2.09 -1.16
CA ASP A 38 2.92 2.54 -0.79
C ASP A 38 3.41 1.81 0.48
N ALA A 39 4.25 0.80 0.25
CA ALA A 39 4.93 0.01 1.27
C ALA A 39 6.36 0.50 1.56
N THR A 40 6.78 1.68 1.07
CA THR A 40 8.15 2.19 1.26
C THR A 40 8.50 2.54 2.70
N ALA A 41 7.50 2.61 3.59
CA ALA A 41 7.69 2.82 5.02
C ALA A 41 8.03 1.52 5.77
N LEU A 42 7.72 0.35 5.22
CA LEU A 42 7.91 -0.94 5.88
C LEU A 42 9.39 -1.34 5.98
N GLY A 43 9.70 -2.12 7.01
CA GLY A 43 10.94 -2.87 7.11
C GLY A 43 10.83 -4.25 6.45
N ALA A 44 11.96 -4.98 6.40
CA ALA A 44 12.05 -6.30 5.78
C ALA A 44 11.04 -7.31 6.34
N LYS A 45 10.93 -7.35 7.68
CA LYS A 45 10.09 -8.31 8.39
C LYS A 45 8.60 -8.06 8.15
N GLU A 46 8.19 -6.80 8.10
CA GLU A 46 6.80 -6.46 7.80
C GLU A 46 6.43 -6.73 6.35
N MET A 47 7.40 -6.60 5.43
CA MET A 47 7.20 -6.87 4.00
C MET A 47 7.02 -8.37 3.73
N GLU A 48 7.70 -9.25 4.47
CA GLU A 48 7.50 -10.71 4.42
C GLU A 48 6.09 -11.11 4.89
N ILE A 49 5.57 -10.44 5.92
CA ILE A 49 4.23 -10.67 6.47
C ILE A 49 3.13 -10.03 5.61
N LEU A 50 3.51 -9.16 4.67
CA LEU A 50 2.56 -8.45 3.82
C LEU A 50 1.90 -9.45 2.86
N GLY A 51 0.76 -10.02 3.30
CA GLY A 51 -0.09 -10.91 2.52
C GLY A 51 -0.75 -10.15 1.37
N LEU A 52 0.04 -9.81 0.34
CA LEU A 52 -0.38 -9.05 -0.84
C LEU A 52 -1.56 -9.71 -1.56
N SER A 53 -1.72 -11.03 -1.43
CA SER A 53 -2.87 -11.79 -1.92
C SER A 53 -4.20 -11.41 -1.26
N LEU A 54 -4.19 -10.68 -0.13
CA LEU A 54 -5.39 -10.21 0.56
C LEU A 54 -5.96 -8.92 -0.04
N PHE A 55 -5.21 -8.25 -0.92
CA PHE A 55 -5.58 -6.95 -1.46
C PHE A 55 -5.68 -7.03 -2.99
N ASP A 56 -6.79 -6.54 -3.55
CA ASP A 56 -6.91 -6.32 -5.00
C ASP A 56 -6.16 -5.02 -5.37
N LEU A 57 -4.84 -5.10 -5.49
CA LEU A 57 -3.99 -3.95 -5.83
C LEU A 57 -3.68 -3.94 -7.33
N ASP A 58 -3.72 -2.76 -7.95
CA ASP A 58 -3.23 -2.60 -9.31
C ASP A 58 -1.70 -2.42 -9.32
N PHE A 59 -1.16 -1.73 -8.30
CA PHE A 59 0.26 -1.39 -8.20
C PHE A 59 0.78 -1.47 -6.76
N LEU A 60 2.07 -1.76 -6.60
CA LEU A 60 2.79 -1.74 -5.33
C LEU A 60 4.11 -0.98 -5.50
N ILE A 61 4.39 -0.03 -4.61
CA ILE A 61 5.73 0.57 -4.47
C ILE A 61 6.32 0.17 -3.13
N CYS A 62 7.59 -0.21 -3.13
CA CYS A 62 8.33 -0.63 -1.94
C CYS A 62 9.78 -0.17 -2.02
N SER A 63 10.50 -0.20 -0.89
CA SER A 63 11.90 0.18 -0.82
C SER A 63 12.72 -0.97 -0.25
N PHE A 64 13.66 -1.50 -1.02
CA PHE A 64 14.57 -2.56 -0.57
C PHE A 64 15.77 -2.02 0.23
N PHE A 65 15.90 -0.69 0.36
CA PHE A 65 17.03 -0.07 1.06
C PHE A 65 17.00 -0.28 2.58
N LYS A 66 15.83 -0.57 3.18
CA LYS A 66 15.68 -0.85 4.62
C LYS A 66 15.81 -2.33 4.98
N VAL A 67 16.18 -3.18 4.02
CA VAL A 67 16.29 -4.64 4.21
C VAL A 67 17.71 -5.07 4.62
N PHE A 68 18.70 -4.18 4.51
CA PHE A 68 20.11 -4.47 4.82
C PHE A 68 20.61 -3.62 5.98
N VAL A 69 20.15 -3.91 7.19
CA VAL A 69 20.96 -3.66 8.39
C VAL A 69 21.05 -5.02 9.08
N LEU A 70 22.15 -5.72 8.80
CA LEU A 70 22.62 -6.89 9.55
C LEU A 70 22.97 -6.47 10.98
#